data_AF-A0A1J8PMP8-F1
#
_entry.id   AF-A0A1J8PMP8-F1
#
_cell.length_a   1.000
_cell.length_b   1.000
_cell.length_c   1.000
_cell.angle_alpha   90.00
_cell.angle_beta   90.00
_cell.angle_gamma   90.00
#
_symmetry.space_group_name_H-M   'P 1'
#
loop_
_entity.id
_entity.type
_entity.pdbx_description
1 polymer ?
#
loop_
_entity_poly.entity_id
_entity_poly.type
_entity_poly.pdbx_seq_one_letter_code
_entity_poly.pdbx_strand_id
1 'polypeptide(L)'
;MQEAMLDKAIYSLGSVKHMAKKLGIHREHIYAWIKGVSKIPLEYALQIEYLTGGEINWKDLVPFHIVQRLKHLTLQLPKFDLPPCELVYVAIERIKSEKYTLSISDEDKSIPLHKHRPICVDEENTLIFGEKIFYLYKYYTKKTIPAWRVSLSDLADGHYMSELFVKNFLISERVDIGMALEKFLGNRQGYRTDLAKLKNQVDLRKKRNISKKNDKKTRLVNKDAQVMQKKMTPLRQLIANRLGFGSHFTYQNAKKVKLYASTELISQVDQRKISISKAAKLSPVLSNQNKRLKRKLPQVKRKLMVYQ
;
A
#
# COMPACT_ATOMS: atom_id res chain seq x y z
N MET A 1 -15.46 27.82 -41.85
CA MET A 1 -15.80 26.60 -41.07
C MET A 1 -15.89 26.89 -39.58
N GLN A 2 -14.88 27.57 -38.99
CA GLN A 2 -14.90 27.96 -37.57
C GLN A 2 -16.07 28.92 -37.23
N GLU A 3 -16.32 29.92 -38.07
CA GLU A 3 -17.42 30.88 -37.90
C GLU A 3 -18.80 30.20 -37.87
N ALA A 4 -19.06 29.30 -38.82
CA ALA A 4 -20.32 28.54 -38.88
C ALA A 4 -20.56 27.65 -37.64
N MET A 5 -19.49 27.09 -37.06
CA MET A 5 -19.59 26.31 -35.82
C MET A 5 -19.78 27.20 -34.59
N LEU A 6 -19.18 28.39 -34.57
CA LEU A 6 -19.39 29.37 -33.51
C LEU A 6 -20.83 29.90 -33.52
N ASP A 7 -21.41 30.17 -34.70
CA ASP A 7 -22.81 30.59 -34.84
C ASP A 7 -23.77 29.49 -34.36
N LYS A 8 -23.45 28.22 -34.67
CA LYS A 8 -24.19 27.07 -34.13
C LYS A 8 -24.10 26.99 -32.60
N ALA A 9 -22.95 27.34 -32.02
CA ALA A 9 -22.78 27.39 -30.55
C ALA A 9 -23.59 28.52 -29.92
N ILE A 10 -23.67 29.67 -30.58
CA ILE A 10 -24.47 30.80 -30.12
C ILE A 10 -25.95 30.46 -30.18
N TYR A 11 -26.39 29.73 -31.21
CA TYR A 11 -27.77 29.27 -31.34
C TYR A 11 -28.15 28.28 -30.23
N SER A 12 -27.31 27.27 -29.96
CA SER A 12 -27.58 26.29 -28.89
C SER A 12 -27.52 26.90 -27.49
N LEU A 13 -26.67 27.91 -27.27
CA LEU A 13 -26.59 28.68 -26.03
C LEU A 13 -27.61 29.84 -25.95
N GLY A 14 -28.41 30.02 -27.00
CA GLY A 14 -29.52 30.96 -27.12
C GLY A 14 -29.14 32.39 -27.56
N SER A 15 -28.07 32.97 -27.03
CA SER A 15 -27.64 34.34 -27.40
C SER A 15 -26.18 34.61 -27.04
N VAL A 16 -25.54 35.52 -27.78
CA VAL A 16 -24.20 36.06 -27.48
C VAL A 16 -24.11 36.57 -26.03
N LYS A 17 -25.17 37.20 -25.51
CA LYS A 17 -25.22 37.69 -24.12
C LYS A 17 -25.18 36.53 -23.11
N HIS A 18 -25.86 35.43 -23.39
CA HIS A 18 -25.92 34.27 -22.51
C HIS A 18 -24.60 33.48 -22.55
N MET A 19 -24.02 33.34 -23.74
CA MET A 19 -22.70 32.74 -23.93
C MET A 19 -21.61 33.52 -23.19
N ALA A 20 -21.57 34.86 -23.33
CA ALA A 20 -20.63 35.72 -22.61
C ALA A 20 -20.72 35.55 -21.09
N LYS A 21 -21.95 35.49 -20.56
CA LYS A 21 -22.19 35.30 -19.13
C LYS A 21 -21.73 33.92 -18.63
N LYS A 22 -21.94 32.86 -19.42
CA LYS A 22 -21.52 31.49 -19.06
C LYS A 22 -20.01 31.29 -19.16
N LEU A 23 -19.35 31.97 -20.11
CA LEU A 23 -17.90 31.91 -20.27
C LEU A 23 -17.16 32.85 -19.30
N GLY A 24 -17.86 33.83 -18.70
CA GLY A 24 -17.24 34.82 -17.81
C GLY A 24 -16.43 35.88 -18.56
N ILE A 25 -16.76 36.15 -19.83
CA ILE A 25 -16.00 37.06 -20.71
C ILE A 25 -16.89 38.23 -21.16
N HIS A 26 -16.27 39.37 -21.50
CA HIS A 26 -16.97 40.49 -22.13
C HIS A 26 -17.49 40.14 -23.53
N ARG A 27 -18.65 40.69 -23.93
CA ARG A 27 -19.31 40.37 -25.21
C ARG A 27 -18.46 40.73 -26.43
N GLU A 28 -17.61 41.74 -26.29
CA GLU A 28 -16.69 42.19 -27.35
C GLU A 28 -15.73 41.09 -27.81
N HIS A 29 -15.28 40.22 -26.89
CA HIS A 29 -14.42 39.10 -27.26
C HIS A 29 -15.17 38.08 -28.13
N ILE A 30 -16.46 37.85 -27.87
CA ILE A 30 -17.28 36.96 -28.71
C ILE A 30 -17.51 37.60 -30.07
N TYR A 31 -17.80 38.90 -30.14
CA TYR A 31 -17.92 39.59 -31.42
C TYR A 31 -16.60 39.61 -32.21
N ALA A 32 -15.46 39.70 -31.53
CA ALA A 32 -14.15 39.60 -32.16
C ALA A 32 -13.88 38.20 -32.72
N TRP A 33 -14.37 37.13 -32.06
CA TRP A 33 -14.32 35.76 -32.58
C TRP A 33 -15.23 35.58 -33.81
N ILE A 34 -16.46 36.10 -33.77
CA ILE A 34 -17.40 36.05 -34.89
C ILE A 34 -16.82 36.76 -36.13
N LYS A 35 -16.17 37.91 -35.92
CA LYS A 35 -15.54 38.68 -37.01
C LYS A 35 -14.17 38.14 -37.45
N GLY A 36 -13.68 37.06 -36.83
CA GLY A 36 -12.36 36.49 -37.12
C GLY A 36 -11.18 37.39 -36.73
N VAL A 37 -11.41 38.48 -35.98
CA VAL A 37 -10.36 39.42 -35.53
C VAL A 37 -9.46 38.76 -34.49
N SER A 38 -10.03 37.91 -33.63
CA SER A 38 -9.29 37.15 -32.63
C SER A 38 -9.57 35.66 -32.76
N LYS A 39 -8.55 34.84 -32.49
CA LYS A 39 -8.66 33.38 -32.46
C LYS A 39 -9.23 32.95 -31.11
N ILE A 40 -10.07 31.91 -31.10
CA ILE A 40 -10.63 31.34 -29.88
C ILE A 40 -9.51 30.60 -29.12
N PRO A 41 -9.21 30.98 -27.86
CA PRO A 41 -8.30 30.23 -27.00
C PRO A 41 -8.82 28.84 -26.68
N LEU A 42 -7.91 27.89 -26.42
CA LEU A 42 -8.26 26.50 -26.14
C LEU A 42 -9.16 26.35 -24.90
N GLU A 43 -8.93 27.13 -23.84
CA GLU A 43 -9.71 27.02 -22.61
C GLU A 43 -11.20 27.26 -22.89
N TYR A 44 -11.50 28.29 -23.68
CA TYR A 44 -12.88 28.64 -24.00
C TYR A 44 -13.51 27.68 -25.00
N ALA A 45 -12.74 27.13 -25.95
CA ALA A 45 -13.27 26.11 -26.86
C ALA A 45 -13.71 24.83 -26.11
N LEU A 46 -12.92 24.38 -25.14
CA LEU A 46 -13.27 23.25 -24.26
C LEU A 46 -14.50 23.58 -23.40
N GLN A 47 -14.59 24.81 -22.90
CA GLN A 47 -15.74 25.25 -22.13
C GLN A 47 -17.02 25.31 -22.99
N ILE A 48 -16.92 25.72 -24.25
CA ILE A 48 -18.05 25.72 -25.20
C ILE A 48 -18.52 24.29 -25.48
N GLU A 49 -17.61 23.35 -25.72
CA GLU A 49 -17.95 21.92 -25.89
C GLU A 49 -18.70 21.37 -24.67
N TYR A 50 -18.22 21.66 -23.46
CA TYR A 50 -18.88 21.26 -22.23
C TYR A 50 -20.30 21.87 -22.11
N LEU A 51 -20.44 23.17 -22.39
CA LEU A 51 -21.72 23.88 -22.29
C LEU A 51 -22.73 23.46 -23.37
N THR A 52 -22.26 22.94 -24.49
CA THR A 52 -23.08 22.46 -25.61
C THR A 52 -23.35 20.95 -25.53
N GLY A 53 -22.87 20.27 -24.47
CA GLY A 53 -23.06 18.83 -24.31
C GLY A 53 -22.39 17.98 -25.39
N GLY A 54 -21.35 18.51 -26.05
CA GLY A 54 -20.63 17.81 -27.12
C GLY A 54 -21.22 17.94 -28.52
N GLU A 55 -22.26 18.76 -28.73
CA GLU A 55 -22.77 19.05 -30.08
C GLU A 55 -21.74 19.74 -30.99
N ILE A 56 -20.77 20.43 -30.37
CA ILE A 56 -19.71 21.18 -31.05
C ILE A 56 -18.37 20.75 -30.49
N ASN A 57 -17.51 20.24 -31.37
CA ASN A 57 -16.19 19.78 -30.97
C ASN A 57 -15.22 20.97 -30.86
N TRP A 58 -14.43 21.01 -29.80
CA TRP A 58 -13.40 22.05 -29.61
C TRP A 58 -12.40 22.10 -30.78
N LYS A 59 -12.16 20.97 -31.46
CA LYS A 59 -11.27 20.89 -32.62
C LYS A 59 -11.70 21.77 -33.78
N ASP A 60 -13.00 22.03 -33.90
CA ASP A 60 -13.58 22.82 -34.99
C ASP A 60 -13.61 24.32 -34.66
N LEU A 61 -13.42 24.70 -33.39
CA LEU A 61 -13.41 26.08 -32.91
C LEU A 61 -11.99 26.68 -32.86
N VAL A 62 -10.98 25.84 -32.62
CA VAL A 62 -9.60 26.28 -32.38
C VAL A 62 -8.77 26.17 -33.68
N PRO A 63 -7.78 27.06 -33.90
CA PRO A 63 -6.85 26.93 -35.03
C PRO A 63 -6.16 25.56 -35.12
N PHE A 64 -6.00 25.06 -36.35
CA PHE A 64 -5.46 23.72 -36.65
C PHE A 64 -4.10 23.41 -35.99
N HIS A 65 -3.20 24.39 -35.92
CA HIS A 65 -1.88 24.18 -35.30
C HIS A 65 -1.95 23.83 -33.80
N ILE A 66 -3.00 24.26 -33.08
CA ILE A 66 -3.22 23.88 -31.67
C ILE A 66 -3.72 22.43 -31.61
N VAL A 67 -4.65 22.05 -32.50
CA VAL A 67 -5.11 20.65 -32.62
C VAL A 67 -3.94 19.71 -32.90
N GLN A 68 -3.04 20.11 -33.79
CA GLN A 68 -1.84 19.33 -34.13
C GLN A 68 -0.86 19.21 -32.96
N ARG A 69 -0.64 20.28 -32.19
CA ARG A 69 0.17 20.24 -30.96
C ARG A 69 -0.42 19.30 -29.91
N LEU A 70 -1.74 19.25 -29.79
CA LEU A 70 -2.44 18.41 -28.81
C LEU A 70 -2.63 16.96 -29.28
N LYS A 71 -2.51 16.68 -30.58
CA LYS A 71 -2.66 15.32 -31.15
C LYS A 71 -1.71 14.29 -30.51
N HIS A 72 -0.53 14.74 -30.09
CA HIS A 72 0.48 13.90 -29.43
C HIS A 72 0.55 14.14 -27.91
N LEU A 73 -0.27 15.04 -27.37
CA LEU A 73 -0.28 15.35 -25.95
C LEU A 73 -1.18 14.35 -25.24
N THR A 74 -0.60 13.19 -24.92
CA THR A 74 -1.21 12.24 -24.00
C THR A 74 -1.11 12.82 -22.59
N LEU A 75 -2.15 13.52 -22.14
CA LEU A 75 -2.32 13.83 -20.72
C LEU A 75 -2.54 12.52 -19.97
N GLN A 76 -1.45 11.87 -19.57
CA GLN A 76 -1.54 10.94 -18.45
C GLN A 76 -1.77 11.82 -17.23
N LEU A 77 -3.05 12.05 -16.89
CA LEU A 77 -3.35 12.51 -15.54
C LEU A 77 -2.68 11.49 -14.61
N PRO A 78 -1.77 11.90 -13.71
CA PRO A 78 -1.40 11.02 -12.61
C PRO A 78 -2.72 10.61 -11.99
N LYS A 79 -2.94 9.30 -11.80
CA LYS A 79 -4.15 8.78 -11.16
C LYS A 79 -4.30 9.47 -9.80
N PHE A 80 -4.99 10.60 -9.77
CA PHE A 80 -5.22 11.37 -8.57
C PHE A 80 -6.25 10.59 -7.77
N ASP A 81 -5.88 10.31 -6.52
CA ASP A 81 -6.81 10.05 -5.42
C ASP A 81 -7.77 8.87 -5.59
N LEU A 82 -7.31 7.75 -6.16
CA LEU A 82 -7.95 6.48 -5.79
C LEU A 82 -7.63 6.24 -4.30
N PRO A 83 -8.65 6.07 -3.43
CA PRO A 83 -8.39 5.72 -2.04
C PRO A 83 -7.54 4.45 -2.04
N PRO A 84 -6.45 4.40 -1.24
CA PRO A 84 -5.47 3.32 -1.33
C PRO A 84 -6.05 1.95 -0.99
N CYS A 85 -7.24 1.96 -0.39
CA CYS A 85 -7.91 0.80 0.14
C CYS A 85 -9.41 1.00 -0.07
N GLU A 86 -9.96 0.25 -1.01
CA GLU A 86 -11.41 0.13 -1.14
C GLU A 86 -11.91 -0.91 -0.12
N LEU A 87 -13.02 -0.59 0.54
CA LEU A 87 -13.72 -1.56 1.38
C LEU A 87 -14.61 -2.41 0.48
N VAL A 88 -14.20 -3.65 0.24
CA VAL A 88 -14.87 -4.59 -0.68
C VAL A 88 -15.36 -5.80 0.09
N TYR A 89 -16.51 -6.33 -0.29
CA TYR A 89 -16.99 -7.63 0.21
C TYR A 89 -16.38 -8.76 -0.60
N VAL A 90 -15.53 -9.57 0.04
CA VAL A 90 -14.85 -10.69 -0.59
C VAL A 90 -15.48 -12.00 -0.12
N ALA A 91 -15.69 -12.94 -1.04
CA ALA A 91 -16.18 -14.28 -0.71
C ALA A 91 -15.11 -15.06 0.07
N ILE A 92 -15.50 -15.73 1.16
CA ILE A 92 -14.56 -16.45 2.05
C ILE A 92 -13.74 -17.50 1.29
N GLU A 93 -14.37 -18.18 0.34
CA GLU A 93 -13.76 -19.25 -0.47
C GLU A 93 -12.57 -18.77 -1.32
N ARG A 94 -12.54 -17.48 -1.67
CA ARG A 94 -11.47 -16.90 -2.50
C ARG A 94 -10.25 -16.48 -1.69
N ILE A 95 -10.39 -16.37 -0.36
CA ILE A 95 -9.34 -15.84 0.50
C ILE A 95 -8.35 -16.95 0.86
N LYS A 96 -7.08 -16.73 0.54
CA LYS A 96 -5.98 -17.64 0.90
C LYS A 96 -5.36 -17.21 2.23
N SER A 97 -5.31 -18.12 3.20
CA SER A 97 -4.64 -17.90 4.50
C SER A 97 -3.42 -18.82 4.64
N GLU A 98 -2.28 -18.25 5.02
CA GLU A 98 -1.03 -19.02 5.26
C GLU A 98 -1.09 -19.83 6.58
N LYS A 99 -1.93 -19.44 7.55
CA LYS A 99 -1.99 -20.08 8.87
C LYS A 99 -3.22 -20.97 8.95
N TYR A 100 -3.03 -22.26 9.23
CA TYR A 100 -4.08 -23.27 9.11
C TYR A 100 -5.01 -23.40 10.33
N THR A 101 -4.61 -22.89 11.51
CA THR A 101 -5.43 -23.00 12.73
C THR A 101 -5.12 -21.86 13.71
N LEU A 102 -6.15 -21.10 14.08
CA LEU A 102 -6.09 -20.16 15.20
C LEU A 102 -7.16 -20.55 16.22
N SER A 103 -6.78 -20.69 17.49
CA SER A 103 -7.72 -20.94 18.58
C SER A 103 -8.56 -19.68 18.82
N ILE A 104 -9.85 -19.74 18.51
CA ILE A 104 -10.81 -18.68 18.78
C ILE A 104 -11.09 -18.69 20.29
N SER A 105 -10.79 -17.60 21.01
CA SER A 105 -11.16 -17.46 22.43
C SER A 105 -12.66 -17.21 22.55
N ASP A 106 -13.27 -17.66 23.65
CA ASP A 106 -14.70 -17.48 23.88
C ASP A 106 -15.10 -16.01 24.05
N GLU A 107 -14.17 -15.17 24.55
CA GLU A 107 -14.33 -13.71 24.57
C GLU A 107 -14.55 -13.12 23.17
N ASP A 108 -13.83 -13.63 22.15
CA ASP A 108 -13.91 -13.11 20.79
C ASP A 108 -15.29 -13.43 20.17
N LYS A 109 -15.98 -14.50 20.61
CA LYS A 109 -17.34 -14.88 20.13
C LYS A 109 -18.46 -14.02 20.73
N SER A 110 -18.23 -13.39 21.88
CA SER A 110 -19.24 -12.56 22.56
C SER A 110 -19.49 -11.23 21.83
N ILE A 111 -18.49 -10.77 21.08
CA ILE A 111 -18.55 -9.51 20.34
C ILE A 111 -19.28 -9.76 19.00
N PRO A 112 -20.28 -8.94 18.66
CA PRO A 112 -20.99 -9.12 17.40
C PRO A 112 -20.09 -8.78 16.19
N LEU A 113 -20.24 -9.57 15.12
CA LEU A 113 -19.46 -9.51 13.87
C LEU A 113 -19.26 -8.09 13.28
N HIS A 114 -20.27 -7.22 13.37
CA HIS A 114 -20.25 -5.87 12.81
C HIS A 114 -19.36 -4.89 13.60
N LYS A 115 -19.00 -5.19 14.85
CA LYS A 115 -18.10 -4.36 15.66
C LYS A 115 -16.63 -4.65 15.40
N HIS A 116 -16.32 -5.76 14.74
CA HIS A 116 -14.94 -6.08 14.40
C HIS A 116 -14.45 -5.20 13.25
N ARG A 117 -13.17 -4.80 13.32
CA ARG A 117 -12.51 -4.14 12.19
C ARG A 117 -12.50 -5.10 10.98
N PRO A 118 -12.63 -4.58 9.74
CA PRO A 118 -12.52 -5.39 8.54
C PRO A 118 -11.11 -5.99 8.37
N ILE A 119 -11.01 -7.07 7.61
CA ILE A 119 -9.74 -7.71 7.28
C ILE A 119 -9.00 -6.94 6.17
N CYS A 120 -7.76 -7.29 5.88
CA CYS A 120 -7.04 -6.73 4.73
C CYS A 120 -6.45 -7.82 3.86
N VAL A 121 -6.60 -7.60 2.56
CA VAL A 121 -6.39 -8.60 1.52
C VAL A 121 -5.64 -7.95 0.34
N ASP A 122 -4.71 -8.70 -0.25
CA ASP A 122 -3.94 -8.29 -1.43
C ASP A 122 -4.71 -8.48 -2.74
N GLU A 123 -4.14 -8.07 -3.87
CA GLU A 123 -4.69 -8.25 -5.23
C GLU A 123 -5.03 -9.70 -5.55
N GLU A 124 -4.23 -10.65 -5.04
CA GLU A 124 -4.38 -12.10 -5.24
C GLU A 124 -5.35 -12.76 -4.25
N ASN A 125 -6.08 -11.98 -3.46
CA ASN A 125 -6.90 -12.44 -2.34
C ASN A 125 -6.13 -13.17 -1.23
N THR A 126 -4.83 -12.86 -1.06
CA THR A 126 -4.04 -13.36 0.06
C THR A 126 -4.28 -12.50 1.31
N LEU A 127 -4.48 -13.14 2.45
CA LEU A 127 -4.77 -12.43 3.70
C LEU A 127 -3.49 -11.77 4.26
N ILE A 128 -3.52 -10.45 4.43
CA ILE A 128 -2.41 -9.67 5.01
C ILE A 128 -2.56 -9.60 6.54
N PHE A 129 -3.73 -9.16 7.02
CA PHE A 129 -4.05 -9.11 8.45
C PHE A 129 -5.52 -9.42 8.73
N GLY A 130 -5.83 -9.70 10.00
CA GLY A 130 -7.20 -9.99 10.44
C GLY A 130 -7.55 -11.47 10.49
N GLU A 131 -6.54 -12.34 10.67
CA GLU A 131 -6.71 -13.80 10.75
C GLU A 131 -7.80 -14.24 11.74
N LYS A 132 -7.82 -13.65 12.94
CA LYS A 132 -8.86 -13.92 13.94
C LYS A 132 -10.27 -13.70 13.40
N ILE A 133 -10.47 -12.57 12.72
CA ILE A 133 -11.77 -12.16 12.17
C ILE A 133 -12.15 -13.07 11.01
N PHE A 134 -11.21 -13.41 10.13
CA PHE A 134 -11.42 -14.37 9.06
C PHE A 134 -11.95 -15.72 9.60
N TYR A 135 -11.31 -16.25 10.65
CA TYR A 135 -11.74 -17.49 11.28
C TYR A 135 -13.10 -17.38 11.99
N LEU A 136 -13.38 -16.22 12.59
CA LEU A 136 -14.66 -15.94 13.24
C LEU A 136 -15.80 -15.90 12.20
N TYR A 137 -15.61 -15.23 11.06
CA TYR A 137 -16.61 -15.23 9.97
C TYR A 137 -16.81 -16.62 9.37
N LYS A 138 -15.75 -17.44 9.29
CA LYS A 138 -15.84 -18.85 8.89
C LYS A 138 -16.64 -19.69 9.89
N TYR A 139 -16.45 -19.45 11.19
CA TYR A 139 -17.22 -20.11 12.26
C TYR A 139 -18.71 -19.80 12.19
N TYR A 140 -19.08 -18.53 11.93
CA TYR A 140 -20.48 -18.11 11.73
C TYR A 140 -21.02 -18.40 10.32
N THR A 141 -20.32 -19.19 9.50
CA THR A 141 -20.75 -19.64 8.15
C THR A 141 -21.25 -18.53 7.22
N LYS A 142 -20.62 -17.34 7.29
CA LYS A 142 -20.95 -16.23 6.38
C LYS A 142 -20.38 -16.47 4.99
N LYS A 143 -21.05 -15.96 3.95
CA LYS A 143 -20.58 -16.08 2.55
C LYS A 143 -19.50 -15.06 2.20
N THR A 144 -19.62 -13.84 2.74
CA THR A 144 -18.78 -12.69 2.41
C THR A 144 -18.24 -12.03 3.67
N ILE A 145 -17.04 -11.44 3.57
CA ILE A 145 -16.39 -10.68 4.63
C ILE A 145 -16.03 -9.29 4.10
N PRO A 146 -16.28 -8.20 4.86
CA PRO A 146 -15.75 -6.89 4.52
C PRO A 146 -14.23 -6.86 4.66
N ALA A 147 -13.54 -6.51 3.57
CA ALA A 147 -12.09 -6.51 3.47
C ALA A 147 -11.59 -5.21 2.82
N TRP A 148 -10.53 -4.64 3.38
CA TRP A 148 -9.70 -3.64 2.70
C TRP A 148 -8.89 -4.33 1.61
N ARG A 149 -9.06 -3.89 0.37
CA ARG A 149 -8.25 -4.36 -0.76
C ARG A 149 -7.07 -3.41 -0.97
N VAL A 150 -5.85 -3.93 -0.91
CA VAL A 150 -4.62 -3.15 -1.09
C VAL A 150 -3.82 -3.74 -2.25
N SER A 151 -3.38 -2.90 -3.18
CA SER A 151 -2.43 -3.34 -4.22
C SER A 151 -0.99 -3.19 -3.75
N LEU A 152 -0.26 -4.30 -3.62
CA LEU A 152 1.17 -4.24 -3.29
C LEU A 152 2.02 -3.68 -4.44
N SER A 153 1.57 -3.84 -5.68
CA SER A 153 2.24 -3.28 -6.86
C SER A 153 2.15 -1.75 -6.87
N ASP A 154 0.93 -1.21 -6.75
CA ASP A 154 0.72 0.24 -6.69
C ASP A 154 1.35 0.88 -5.45
N LEU A 155 1.38 0.16 -4.32
CA LEU A 155 2.05 0.61 -3.09
C LEU A 155 3.57 0.70 -3.26
N ALA A 156 4.18 -0.23 -3.99
CA ALA A 156 5.60 -0.19 -4.31
C ALA A 156 5.93 1.03 -5.19
N ASP A 157 5.16 1.21 -6.26
CA ASP A 157 5.35 2.25 -7.27
C ASP A 157 5.05 3.64 -6.71
N GLY A 158 4.19 3.71 -5.69
CA GLY A 158 3.93 4.94 -4.95
C GLY A 158 2.70 5.69 -5.33
N HIS A 159 1.74 5.01 -5.93
CA HIS A 159 0.47 5.59 -6.31
C HIS A 159 -0.40 5.97 -5.10
N TYR A 160 -0.02 5.54 -3.89
CA TYR A 160 -0.75 5.83 -2.67
C TYR A 160 -0.13 6.93 -1.80
N MET A 161 -1.01 7.78 -1.25
CA MET A 161 -0.63 8.78 -0.25
C MET A 161 -0.42 8.14 1.12
N SER A 162 0.72 8.42 1.74
CA SER A 162 1.10 7.88 3.05
C SER A 162 0.19 8.33 4.19
N GLU A 163 -0.41 9.52 4.06
CA GLU A 163 -1.34 10.08 5.05
C GLU A 163 -2.61 9.24 5.20
N LEU A 164 -3.10 8.67 4.10
CA LEU A 164 -4.29 7.83 4.09
C LEU A 164 -4.05 6.53 4.88
N PHE A 165 -2.83 5.98 4.83
CA PHE A 165 -2.48 4.84 5.68
C PHE A 165 -2.48 5.19 7.16
N VAL A 166 -1.99 6.39 7.53
CA VAL A 166 -1.95 6.84 8.92
C VAL A 166 -3.36 7.08 9.49
N LYS A 167 -4.30 7.53 8.66
CA LYS A 167 -5.70 7.78 9.06
C LYS A 167 -6.51 6.48 9.15
N ASN A 168 -6.35 5.56 8.22
CA ASN A 168 -7.21 4.39 8.10
C ASN A 168 -6.75 3.18 8.93
N PHE A 169 -5.44 3.00 9.10
CA PHE A 169 -4.88 1.78 9.70
C PHE A 169 -4.18 2.01 11.04
N LEU A 170 -4.27 1.00 11.90
CA LEU A 170 -3.49 0.91 13.13
C LEU A 170 -2.00 0.76 12.85
N ILE A 171 -1.17 1.01 13.87
CA ILE A 171 0.27 0.85 13.74
C ILE A 171 0.62 -0.61 13.45
N SER A 172 -0.02 -1.55 14.14
CA SER A 172 0.16 -2.99 13.93
C SER A 172 -0.31 -3.46 12.55
N GLU A 173 -1.44 -2.94 12.05
CA GLU A 173 -1.97 -3.22 10.70
C GLU A 173 -1.03 -2.71 9.61
N ARG A 174 -0.50 -1.48 9.75
CA ARG A 174 0.49 -0.93 8.81
C ARG A 174 1.78 -1.75 8.78
N VAL A 175 2.22 -2.28 9.92
CA VAL A 175 3.37 -3.18 9.97
C VAL A 175 3.10 -4.45 9.18
N ASP A 176 1.90 -5.04 9.29
CA ASP A 176 1.53 -6.25 8.55
C ASP A 176 1.54 -6.00 7.04
N ILE A 177 0.99 -4.88 6.58
CA ILE A 177 1.07 -4.43 5.17
C ILE A 177 2.53 -4.26 4.74
N GLY A 178 3.37 -3.65 5.58
CA GLY A 178 4.79 -3.48 5.30
C GLY A 178 5.55 -4.81 5.21
N MET A 179 5.20 -5.80 6.02
CA MET A 179 5.78 -7.14 5.92
C MET A 179 5.35 -7.85 4.64
N ALA A 180 4.10 -7.69 4.21
CA ALA A 180 3.62 -8.21 2.92
C ALA A 180 4.37 -7.55 1.75
N LEU A 181 4.54 -6.23 1.79
CA LEU A 181 5.32 -5.48 0.80
C LEU A 181 6.81 -5.89 0.79
N GLU A 182 7.42 -6.13 1.96
CA GLU A 182 8.79 -6.68 2.06
C GLU A 182 8.89 -8.05 1.39
N LYS A 183 7.92 -8.96 1.64
CA LYS A 183 7.87 -10.28 0.99
C LYS A 183 7.75 -10.12 -0.53
N PHE A 184 6.84 -9.27 -1.00
CA PHE A 184 6.59 -9.01 -2.41
C PHE A 184 7.82 -8.46 -3.15
N LEU A 185 8.49 -7.45 -2.57
CA LEU A 185 9.71 -6.87 -3.14
C LEU A 185 10.91 -7.82 -3.04
N GLY A 186 10.98 -8.65 -1.99
CA GLY A 186 12.00 -9.69 -1.84
C GLY A 186 11.92 -10.76 -2.93
N ASN A 187 10.71 -11.16 -3.32
CA ASN A 187 10.51 -12.10 -4.42
C ASN A 187 10.96 -11.53 -5.79
N ARG A 188 10.94 -10.19 -5.96
CA ARG A 188 11.38 -9.50 -7.18
C ARG A 188 12.91 -9.36 -7.31
N GLN A 189 13.67 -9.45 -6.22
CA GLN A 189 15.13 -9.21 -6.23
C GLN A 189 15.97 -10.38 -6.78
N GLY A 190 15.35 -11.49 -7.20
CA GLY A 190 16.04 -12.66 -7.70
C GLY A 190 16.74 -13.46 -6.59
N TYR A 191 16.65 -14.79 -6.68
CA TYR A 191 17.47 -15.66 -5.85
C TYR A 191 18.95 -15.46 -6.26
N ARG A 192 19.78 -14.98 -5.34
CA ARG A 192 21.24 -15.00 -5.50
C ARG A 192 21.72 -16.46 -5.57
N THR A 193 21.72 -17.02 -6.77
CA THR A 193 22.10 -18.41 -7.07
C THR A 193 23.57 -18.69 -6.73
N ASP A 194 24.40 -17.64 -6.65
CA ASP A 194 25.78 -17.66 -6.16
C ASP A 194 25.89 -18.04 -4.67
N LEU A 195 25.01 -17.53 -3.81
CA LEU A 195 25.00 -17.86 -2.37
C LEU A 195 24.50 -19.28 -2.07
N ALA A 196 23.56 -19.80 -2.89
CA ALA A 196 23.05 -21.15 -2.76
C ALA A 196 24.13 -22.21 -3.07
N LYS A 197 24.97 -21.97 -4.08
CA LYS A 197 26.12 -22.83 -4.41
C LYS A 197 27.17 -22.85 -3.28
N LEU A 198 27.39 -21.72 -2.62
CA LEU A 198 28.32 -21.60 -1.50
C LEU A 198 27.86 -22.36 -0.25
N LYS A 199 26.56 -22.33 0.07
CA LYS A 199 25.99 -23.16 1.16
C LYS A 199 26.14 -24.65 0.89
N ASN A 200 25.81 -25.10 -0.32
CA ASN A 200 25.96 -26.50 -0.70
C ASN A 200 27.43 -26.97 -0.65
N GLN A 201 28.39 -26.12 -1.05
CA GLN A 201 29.81 -26.43 -0.92
C GLN A 201 30.29 -26.46 0.54
N VAL A 202 29.79 -25.58 1.41
CA VAL A 202 30.15 -25.56 2.84
C VAL A 202 29.57 -26.78 3.57
N ASP A 203 28.34 -27.20 3.24
CA ASP A 203 27.73 -28.40 3.83
C ASP A 203 28.39 -29.70 3.33
N LEU A 204 28.83 -29.74 2.06
CA LEU A 204 29.66 -30.82 1.51
C LEU A 204 31.07 -30.85 2.13
N ARG A 205 31.66 -29.69 2.46
CA ARG A 205 32.97 -29.59 3.13
C ARG A 205 32.89 -29.90 4.62
N LYS A 206 31.78 -29.58 5.30
CA LYS A 206 31.56 -29.96 6.72
C LYS A 206 31.45 -31.47 6.93
N LYS A 207 30.92 -32.23 5.97
CA LYS A 207 30.93 -33.70 6.01
C LYS A 207 32.32 -34.31 5.79
N ARG A 208 33.25 -33.59 5.14
CA ARG A 208 34.60 -34.10 4.83
C ARG A 208 35.65 -33.71 5.88
N ASN A 209 35.43 -32.66 6.67
CA ASN A 209 36.45 -32.09 7.56
C ASN A 209 36.14 -32.28 9.06
N ILE A 210 35.83 -33.52 9.47
CA ILE A 210 36.01 -33.95 10.87
C ILE A 210 37.49 -34.32 11.13
N SER A 211 38.30 -34.52 10.08
CA SER A 211 39.76 -34.60 10.20
C SER A 211 40.42 -33.31 9.75
N LYS A 212 41.33 -32.79 10.60
CA LYS A 212 42.26 -31.66 10.39
C LYS A 212 41.75 -30.27 10.79
N LYS A 213 42.15 -29.96 12.02
CA LYS A 213 42.25 -28.66 12.69
C LYS A 213 43.26 -27.74 11.97
N ASN A 214 43.06 -26.45 12.19
CA ASN A 214 43.98 -25.30 12.07
C ASN A 214 44.09 -24.51 10.75
N ASP A 215 43.82 -23.22 10.93
CA ASP A 215 44.52 -22.03 10.42
C ASP A 215 43.88 -21.08 9.40
N LYS A 216 44.06 -19.80 9.76
CA LYS A 216 43.86 -18.53 9.06
C LYS A 216 42.43 -17.99 8.98
N LYS A 217 42.10 -17.16 9.98
CA LYS A 217 41.13 -16.05 9.87
C LYS A 217 41.60 -15.08 8.77
N THR A 218 41.22 -15.33 7.53
CA THR A 218 41.20 -14.29 6.50
C THR A 218 40.05 -13.35 6.79
N ARG A 219 40.34 -12.15 7.32
CA ARG A 219 39.39 -11.03 7.30
C ARG A 219 39.19 -10.63 5.85
N LEU A 220 38.10 -11.08 5.24
CA LEU A 220 37.64 -10.56 3.96
C LEU A 220 37.03 -9.18 4.21
N VAL A 221 37.86 -8.14 4.02
CA VAL A 221 37.37 -6.78 3.89
C VAL A 221 36.70 -6.70 2.52
N ASN A 222 35.37 -6.57 2.48
CA ASN A 222 34.65 -6.29 1.24
C ASN A 222 35.01 -4.87 0.79
N LYS A 223 36.05 -4.71 -0.04
CA LYS A 223 36.36 -3.43 -0.69
C LYS A 223 35.49 -3.17 -1.92
N ASP A 224 34.91 -4.18 -2.56
CA ASP A 224 34.29 -4.01 -3.87
C ASP A 224 32.87 -4.60 -3.98
N ALA A 225 31.92 -4.03 -3.24
CA ALA A 225 30.49 -4.23 -3.52
C ALA A 225 29.67 -2.97 -3.19
N GLN A 226 30.20 -1.80 -3.51
CA GLN A 226 29.38 -0.60 -3.65
C GLN A 226 28.97 -0.49 -5.12
N VAL A 227 27.91 -1.21 -5.49
CA VAL A 227 27.16 -0.84 -6.69
C VAL A 227 26.55 0.53 -6.38
N MET A 228 27.22 1.58 -6.87
CA MET A 228 26.76 2.96 -6.83
C MET A 228 25.50 3.11 -7.69
N GLN A 229 24.36 2.66 -7.18
CA GLN A 229 23.06 3.04 -7.72
C GLN A 229 22.69 4.41 -7.13
N LYS A 230 22.92 5.46 -7.92
CA LYS A 230 22.32 6.81 -7.86
C LYS A 230 21.27 6.96 -6.73
N LYS A 231 21.72 7.38 -5.52
CA LYS A 231 20.90 7.61 -4.30
C LYS A 231 19.64 6.72 -4.19
N MET A 232 19.77 5.40 -4.35
CA MET A 232 18.61 4.53 -4.16
C MET A 232 18.27 4.50 -2.66
N THR A 233 17.06 4.97 -2.31
CA THR A 233 16.59 4.87 -0.93
C THR A 233 16.61 3.41 -0.52
N PRO A 234 17.16 3.07 0.67
CA PRO A 234 17.20 1.67 1.09
C PRO A 234 15.75 1.16 1.13
N LEU A 235 15.53 -0.07 0.65
CA LEU A 235 14.20 -0.71 0.54
C LEU A 235 13.32 -0.44 1.76
N ARG A 236 13.91 -0.56 2.94
CA ARG A 236 13.17 -0.42 4.18
C ARG A 236 12.81 1.02 4.55
N GLN A 237 13.57 2.01 4.05
CA GLN A 237 13.19 3.43 4.09
C GLN A 237 12.09 3.73 3.08
N LEU A 238 12.14 3.14 1.89
CA LEU A 238 11.05 3.23 0.91
C LEU A 238 9.74 2.75 1.56
N ILE A 239 9.73 1.55 2.14
CA ILE A 239 8.55 0.98 2.80
C ILE A 239 8.07 1.87 3.96
N ALA A 240 8.99 2.38 4.79
CA ALA A 240 8.64 3.28 5.88
C ALA A 240 7.98 4.58 5.39
N ASN A 241 8.45 5.13 4.26
CA ASN A 241 7.87 6.33 3.66
C ASN A 241 6.46 6.04 3.11
N ARG A 242 6.27 4.93 2.39
CA ARG A 242 4.98 4.53 1.82
C ARG A 242 3.89 4.36 2.88
N LEU A 243 4.25 3.76 4.03
CA LEU A 243 3.31 3.48 5.12
C LEU A 243 3.17 4.63 6.12
N GLY A 244 3.85 5.76 5.92
CA GLY A 244 3.76 6.91 6.82
C GLY A 244 4.41 6.67 8.20
N PHE A 245 5.50 5.90 8.27
CA PHE A 245 6.33 5.79 9.47
C PHE A 245 7.41 6.87 9.55
N GLY A 246 7.70 7.55 8.44
CA GLY A 246 8.68 8.65 8.32
C GLY A 246 10.15 8.21 8.33
N SER A 247 10.50 7.15 9.08
CA SER A 247 11.86 6.65 9.13
C SER A 247 11.91 5.12 9.09
N HIS A 248 12.99 4.59 8.54
CA HIS A 248 13.22 3.16 8.58
C HIS A 248 13.32 2.62 10.03
N PHE A 249 13.92 3.38 10.94
CA PHE A 249 14.08 2.97 12.34
C PHE A 249 12.73 2.80 13.07
N THR A 250 11.78 3.71 12.83
CA THR A 250 10.43 3.63 13.42
C THR A 250 9.68 2.40 12.89
N TYR A 251 9.78 2.12 11.59
CA TYR A 251 9.23 0.90 11.00
C TYR A 251 9.85 -0.38 11.60
N GLN A 252 11.18 -0.44 11.78
CA GLN A 252 11.80 -1.61 12.43
C GLN A 252 11.33 -1.82 13.86
N ASN A 253 11.23 -0.74 14.63
CA ASN A 253 10.78 -0.83 16.02
C ASN A 253 9.33 -1.30 16.09
N ALA A 254 8.45 -0.80 15.21
CA ALA A 254 7.07 -1.26 15.11
C ALA A 254 7.00 -2.75 14.72
N LYS A 255 7.83 -3.18 13.75
CA LYS A 255 7.97 -4.59 13.38
C LYS A 255 8.43 -5.47 14.54
N LYS A 256 9.40 -5.02 15.33
CA LYS A 256 9.86 -5.74 16.53
C LYS A 256 8.74 -5.89 17.56
N VAL A 257 7.98 -4.83 17.80
CA VAL A 257 6.81 -4.87 18.72
C VAL A 257 5.81 -5.89 18.24
N LYS A 258 5.42 -5.87 16.95
CA LYS A 258 4.46 -6.82 16.39
C LYS A 258 4.90 -8.28 16.53
N LEU A 259 6.19 -8.56 16.31
CA LEU A 259 6.72 -9.93 16.32
C LEU A 259 6.96 -10.50 17.73
N TYR A 260 7.32 -9.65 18.70
CA TYR A 260 7.84 -10.12 19.99
C TYR A 260 7.07 -9.63 21.21
N ALA A 261 6.19 -8.64 21.10
CA ALA A 261 5.45 -8.11 22.23
C ALA A 261 4.19 -8.92 22.56
N SER A 262 3.65 -8.71 23.76
CA SER A 262 2.34 -9.24 24.15
C SER A 262 1.21 -8.51 23.40
N THR A 263 0.06 -9.18 23.27
CA THR A 263 -1.15 -8.61 22.66
C THR A 263 -1.60 -7.32 23.34
N GLU A 264 -1.49 -7.26 24.67
CA GLU A 264 -1.80 -6.07 25.48
C GLU A 264 -0.90 -4.89 25.12
N LEU A 265 0.41 -5.12 24.99
CA LEU A 265 1.37 -4.07 24.66
C LEU A 265 1.16 -3.58 23.22
N ILE A 266 0.82 -4.47 22.28
CA ILE A 266 0.44 -4.09 20.91
C ILE A 266 -0.80 -3.18 20.94
N SER A 267 -1.84 -3.56 21.69
CA SER A 267 -3.06 -2.76 21.85
C SER A 267 -2.78 -1.36 22.42
N GLN A 268 -1.90 -1.25 23.41
CA GLN A 268 -1.50 0.04 23.98
C GLN A 268 -0.74 0.93 22.98
N VAL A 269 0.08 0.33 22.11
CA VAL A 269 0.76 1.04 21.03
C VAL A 269 -0.24 1.51 19.97
N ASP A 270 -1.18 0.65 19.57
CA ASP A 270 -2.21 1.00 18.59
C ASP A 270 -3.13 2.12 19.08
N GLN A 271 -3.42 2.16 20.38
CA GLN A 271 -4.13 3.26 21.05
C GLN A 271 -3.27 4.52 21.27
N ARG A 272 -2.02 4.53 20.82
CA ARG A 272 -1.03 5.62 20.99
C ARG A 272 -0.75 6.00 22.46
N LYS A 273 -1.08 5.13 23.42
CA LYS A 273 -0.78 5.33 24.86
C LYS A 273 0.71 5.16 25.15
N ILE A 274 1.37 4.27 24.42
CA ILE A 274 2.81 4.02 24.52
C ILE A 274 3.47 4.29 23.17
N SER A 275 4.63 4.95 23.20
CA SER A 275 5.41 5.18 21.99
C SER A 275 6.03 3.89 21.44
N ILE A 276 6.14 3.79 20.12
CA ILE A 276 6.73 2.65 19.42
C ILE A 276 8.14 2.34 19.94
N SER A 277 8.94 3.37 20.21
CA SER A 277 10.30 3.24 20.71
C SER A 277 10.35 2.65 22.13
N LYS A 278 9.46 3.09 23.03
CA LYS A 278 9.36 2.56 24.39
C LYS A 278 8.88 1.11 24.38
N ALA A 279 7.85 0.81 23.60
CA ALA A 279 7.34 -0.54 23.40
C ALA A 279 8.39 -1.51 22.84
N ALA A 280 9.19 -1.04 21.87
CA ALA A 280 10.26 -1.84 21.27
C ALA A 280 11.36 -2.20 22.28
N LYS A 281 11.64 -1.35 23.28
CA LYS A 281 12.58 -1.66 24.37
C LYS A 281 12.02 -2.71 25.34
N LEU A 282 10.70 -2.76 25.52
CA LEU A 282 10.02 -3.73 26.40
C LEU A 282 9.82 -5.11 25.77
N SER A 283 9.78 -5.19 24.44
CA SER A 283 9.49 -6.43 23.70
C SER A 283 10.52 -7.57 23.94
N PRO A 284 11.85 -7.33 23.96
CA PRO A 284 12.85 -8.37 24.24
C PRO A 284 12.72 -8.95 25.64
N VAL A 285 12.39 -8.10 26.62
CA VAL A 285 12.24 -8.45 28.03
C VAL A 285 11.11 -9.45 28.22
N LEU A 286 9.97 -9.22 27.56
CA LEU A 286 8.80 -10.11 27.58
C LEU A 286 9.05 -11.43 26.84
N SER A 287 9.76 -11.42 25.71
CA SER A 287 10.08 -12.64 24.95
C SER A 287 10.95 -13.62 25.75
N ASN A 288 11.89 -13.09 26.55
CA ASN A 288 12.76 -13.89 27.42
C ASN A 288 12.04 -14.36 28.69
N GLN A 289 11.11 -13.56 29.24
CA GLN A 289 10.23 -13.98 30.33
C GLN A 289 9.27 -15.11 29.89
N ASN A 290 8.68 -15.02 28.70
CA ASN A 290 7.82 -16.06 28.14
C ASN A 290 8.59 -17.36 27.83
N LYS A 291 9.85 -17.27 27.36
CA LYS A 291 10.74 -18.44 27.25
C LYS A 291 11.09 -19.05 28.62
N ARG A 292 11.28 -18.24 29.66
CA ARG A 292 11.52 -18.72 31.04
C ARG A 292 10.26 -19.37 31.65
N LEU A 293 9.07 -18.81 31.45
CA LEU A 293 7.80 -19.38 31.91
C LEU A 293 7.46 -20.70 31.21
N LYS A 294 7.64 -20.78 29.88
CA LYS A 294 7.51 -22.05 29.12
C LYS A 294 8.51 -23.13 29.53
N ARG A 295 9.68 -22.75 30.07
CA ARG A 295 10.66 -23.68 30.66
C ARG A 295 10.31 -24.13 32.08
N LYS A 296 9.53 -23.36 32.84
CA LYS A 296 9.06 -23.74 34.19
C LYS A 296 7.80 -24.63 34.18
N LEU A 297 6.91 -24.46 33.20
CA LEU A 297 5.71 -25.29 33.01
C LEU A 297 5.97 -26.83 32.90
N PRO A 298 7.04 -27.33 32.26
CA PRO A 298 7.34 -28.77 32.25
C PRO A 298 7.87 -29.32 33.58
N GLN A 299 8.26 -28.47 34.55
CA GLN A 299 8.70 -28.94 35.88
C GLN A 299 7.54 -29.10 36.86
N VAL A 300 6.48 -28.29 36.74
CA VAL A 300 5.30 -28.39 37.62
C VAL A 300 4.44 -29.62 37.28
N LYS A 301 4.30 -29.97 35.99
CA LYS A 301 3.61 -31.21 35.57
C LYS A 301 4.34 -32.50 36.00
N ARG A 302 5.65 -32.44 36.27
CA ARG A 302 6.41 -33.59 36.81
C ARG A 302 6.29 -33.76 38.32
N LYS A 303 5.89 -32.73 39.07
CA LYS A 303 5.66 -32.84 40.53
C LYS A 303 4.24 -33.30 40.89
N LEU A 304 3.27 -33.15 39.99
CA LEU A 304 1.88 -33.60 40.21
C LEU A 304 1.62 -35.05 39.77
N MET A 305 2.54 -35.71 39.05
CA MET A 305 2.46 -37.13 38.68
C MET A 305 3.24 -38.06 39.63
N VAL A 306 3.74 -37.56 40.76
CA VAL A 306 4.47 -38.37 41.77
C VAL A 306 3.61 -38.57 43.05
N TYR A 307 2.38 -38.07 43.05
CA TYR A 307 1.42 -38.21 44.17
C TYR A 307 0.04 -38.68 43.69
N GLN A 308 -0.01 -39.62 42.74
CA GLN A 308 -1.19 -40.44 42.45
C GLN A 308 -0.80 -41.90 42.45
#